data_AF-A0A258D168-F1
#
_entry.id   AF-A0A258D168-F1
#
_cell.length_a   1.000
_cell.length_b   1.000
_cell.length_c   1.000
_cell.angle_alpha   90.00
_cell.angle_beta   90.00
_cell.angle_gamma   90.00
#
_symmetry.space_group_name_H-M   'P 1'
#
loop_
_entity.id
_entity.type
_entity.pdbx_description
1 polymer ?
#
loop_
_entity_poly.entity_id
_entity_poly.type
_entity_poly.pdbx_seq_one_letter_code
_entity_poly.pdbx_strand_id
1 'polypeptide(L)' 'MRGYALSIIAIALMPTWIFVEWLRGNMSDAAVIAVTAPVAIVLLSYLMVGLAKTIWRRKTRRPPLSRSA' A
#
# COMPACT_ATOMS: atom_id res chain seq x y z
N MET A 1 -6.31 -15.14 7.52
CA MET A 1 -5.62 -13.85 7.32
C MET A 1 -5.61 -13.36 5.86
N ARG A 2 -5.35 -14.22 4.85
CA ARG A 2 -5.27 -13.81 3.43
C ARG A 2 -6.57 -13.20 2.86
N GLY A 3 -7.74 -13.78 3.21
CA GLY A 3 -9.04 -13.24 2.80
C GLY A 3 -9.39 -11.88 3.42
N TYR A 4 -8.98 -11.64 4.67
CA TYR A 4 -9.13 -10.32 5.32
C TYR A 4 -8.29 -9.24 4.62
N ALA A 5 -7.05 -9.56 4.25
CA ALA A 5 -6.19 -8.62 3.53
C ALA A 5 -6.78 -8.25 2.15
N LEU A 6 -7.30 -9.23 1.41
CA LEU A 6 -7.96 -8.98 0.12
C LEU A 6 -9.23 -8.14 0.27
N SER A 7 -10.02 -8.38 1.32
CA SER A 7 -11.24 -7.62 1.60
C SER A 7 -10.92 -6.16 1.95
N ILE A 8 -9.89 -5.92 2.76
CA ILE A 8 -9.41 -4.56 3.10
C ILE A 8 -8.92 -3.84 1.84
N ILE A 9 -8.17 -4.52 0.97
CA ILE A 9 -7.68 -3.95 -0.30
C ILE A 9 -8.85 -3.58 -1.20
N ALA A 10 -9.85 -4.46 -1.34
CA ALA A 10 -11.05 -4.20 -2.15
C ALA A 10 -11.88 -3.01 -1.62
N ILE A 11 -12.10 -2.95 -0.30
CA ILE A 11 -12.82 -1.86 0.36
C ILE A 11 -12.07 -0.54 0.24
N ALA A 12 -10.73 -0.54 0.21
CA ALA A 12 -9.93 0.67 0.01
C ALA A 12 -9.88 1.10 -1.47
N LEU A 13 -9.89 0.15 -2.40
CA LEU A 13 -9.84 0.41 -3.85
C LEU A 13 -11.15 0.99 -4.39
N MET A 14 -12.31 0.53 -3.91
CA MET A 14 -13.62 1.05 -4.33
C MET A 14 -13.77 2.57 -4.18
N PRO A 15 -13.55 3.18 -3.00
CA PRO A 15 -13.66 4.64 -2.84
C PRO A 15 -12.58 5.39 -3.61
N THR A 16 -11.38 4.80 -3.75
CA THR A 16 -10.30 5.38 -4.55
C THR A 16 -10.70 5.47 -6.03
N TRP A 17 -11.32 4.42 -6.59
CA TRP A 17 -11.80 4.41 -7.97
C TRP A 17 -12.91 5.44 -8.20
N ILE A 18 -13.93 5.46 -7.32
CA ILE A 18 -15.04 6.42 -7.38
C ILE A 18 -14.52 7.86 -7.34
N PHE A 19 -13.54 8.15 -6.49
CA PHE A 19 -12.92 9.45 -6.40
C PHE A 19 -12.17 9.85 -7.68
N VAL A 20 -11.44 8.92 -8.30
CA VAL A 20 -10.74 9.17 -9.56
C VAL A 20 -11.72 9.39 -10.71
N GLU A 21 -12.79 8.61 -10.80
CA GLU A 21 -13.84 8.82 -11.81
C GLU A 21 -14.56 10.15 -11.63
N TRP A 22 -14.88 10.51 -10.38
CA TRP A 22 -15.44 11.83 -10.06
C TRP A 22 -14.49 12.96 -10.50
N LEU A 23 -13.19 12.83 -10.25
CA LEU A 23 -12.20 13.81 -10.72
C LEU A 23 -12.16 13.88 -12.25
N ARG A 24 -12.20 12.76 -12.96
CA ARG A 24 -12.26 12.74 -14.44
C ARG A 24 -13.54 13.37 -15.00
N GLY A 25 -14.65 13.26 -14.30
CA GLY A 25 -15.90 13.92 -14.68
C GLY A 25 -15.92 15.44 -14.47
N ASN A 26 -15.00 15.98 -13.66
CA ASN A 26 -14.99 17.39 -13.26
C ASN A 26 -13.72 18.16 -13.66
N MET A 27 -12.66 17.47 -14.08
CA MET A 27 -11.34 18.06 -14.37
C MET A 27 -10.74 17.44 -15.64
N SER A 28 -9.80 18.16 -16.26
CA SER A 28 -9.00 17.59 -17.35
C SER A 28 -8.12 16.45 -16.84
N ASP A 29 -7.84 15.46 -17.68
CA ASP A 29 -7.01 14.30 -17.31
C ASP A 29 -5.64 14.70 -16.73
N ALA A 30 -5.06 15.80 -17.23
CA ALA A 30 -3.81 16.35 -16.72
C ALA A 30 -3.91 16.79 -15.25
N ALA A 31 -5.02 17.43 -14.86
CA ALA A 31 -5.27 17.84 -13.48
C ALA A 31 -5.53 16.63 -12.57
N VAL A 32 -6.24 15.60 -13.06
CA VAL A 32 -6.45 14.35 -12.31
C VAL A 32 -5.11 13.67 -12.01
N ILE A 33 -4.22 13.58 -13.00
CA ILE A 33 -2.88 13.00 -12.83
C ILE A 33 -2.07 13.83 -11.81
N ALA A 34 -2.09 15.15 -11.92
CA ALA A 34 -1.37 16.04 -11.01
C ALA A 34 -1.80 15.89 -9.54
N VAL A 35 -3.08 15.60 -9.28
CA VAL A 35 -3.62 15.41 -7.93
C VAL A 35 -3.37 13.97 -7.42
N THR A 36 -3.56 12.97 -8.27
CA THR A 36 -3.52 11.54 -7.85
C THR A 36 -2.11 10.98 -7.77
N ALA A 37 -1.18 11.41 -8.63
CA ALA A 37 0.20 10.95 -8.64
C ALA A 37 0.97 11.18 -7.32
N PRO A 38 0.98 12.39 -6.71
CA PRO A 38 1.68 12.60 -5.44
C PRO A 38 1.07 11.77 -4.30
N VAL A 39 -0.26 11.62 -4.26
CA VAL A 39 -0.94 10.78 -3.27
C VAL A 39 -0.50 9.31 -3.41
N ALA A 40 -0.44 8.79 -4.63
CA ALA A 40 0.02 7.43 -4.90
C ALA A 40 1.49 7.22 -4.47
N ILE A 41 2.37 8.19 -4.77
CA ILE A 41 3.79 8.13 -4.39
C ILE A 41 3.97 8.10 -2.87
N VAL A 42 3.24 8.95 -2.14
CA VAL A 42 3.27 8.97 -0.67
C VAL A 42 2.80 7.63 -0.11
N LEU A 43 1.69 7.09 -0.63
CA LEU A 43 1.14 5.82 -0.20
C LEU A 43 2.13 4.66 -0.43
N LEU A 44 2.72 4.59 -1.63
CA LEU A 44 3.76 3.62 -1.97
C LEU A 44 4.98 3.72 -1.04
N SER A 45 5.40 4.94 -0.72
CA SER A 45 6.52 5.17 0.21
C SER A 45 6.23 4.60 1.60
N TYR A 46 5.03 4.85 2.14
CA TYR A 46 4.62 4.27 3.42
C TYR A 46 4.56 2.75 3.40
N LEU A 47 4.03 2.16 2.32
CA LEU A 47 3.96 0.71 2.15
C LEU A 47 5.36 0.09 2.07
N MET A 48 6.30 0.71 1.34
CA MET A 48 7.69 0.24 1.23
C MET A 48 8.41 0.30 2.57
N VAL A 49 8.25 1.40 3.33
CA VAL A 49 8.83 1.52 4.68
C VAL A 49 8.23 0.48 5.63
N GLY A 50 6.91 0.27 5.57
CA GLY A 50 6.22 -0.76 6.36
C GLY A 50 6.69 -2.17 6.02
N LEU A 51 6.88 -2.46 4.73
CA LEU A 51 7.39 -3.74 4.24
C LEU A 51 8.83 -3.95 4.68
N ALA A 52 9.70 -2.96 4.51
CA ALA A 52 11.10 -3.00 4.94
C ALA A 52 11.21 -3.25 6.46
N LYS A 53 10.41 -2.54 7.27
CA LYS A 53 10.34 -2.74 8.72
C LYS A 53 9.84 -4.14 9.08
N THR A 54 8.87 -4.67 8.32
CA THR A 54 8.33 -6.02 8.54
C THR A 54 9.36 -7.10 8.19
N ILE A 55 10.06 -6.96 7.07
CA ILE A 55 11.15 -7.85 6.66
C ILE A 55 12.28 -7.81 7.70
N TRP A 56 12.69 -6.61 8.13
CA TRP A 56 13.70 -6.43 9.17
C TRP A 56 13.33 -7.16 10.46
N ARG A 57 12.10 -6.98 10.95
CA ARG A 57 11.60 -7.68 12.14
C ARG A 57 11.55 -9.19 11.97
N ARG A 58 11.22 -9.71 10.78
CA ARG A 58 11.26 -11.15 10.51
C ARG A 58 12.69 -11.70 10.51
N LYS A 59 13.65 -10.94 9.98
CA LYS A 59 15.07 -11.31 9.97
C LYS A 59 15.64 -11.38 11.38
N THR A 60 15.31 -10.41 12.23
CA THR A 60 15.79 -10.34 13.63
C THR A 60 15.06 -11.27 14.60
N ARG A 61 13.85 -11.73 14.26
CA ARG A 61 13.10 -12.73 15.03
C ARG A 61 13.39 -14.19 14.64
N ARG A 62 14.29 -14.44 13.69
CA ARG A 62 14.80 -15.80 13.51
C ARG A 62 15.56 -16.14 14.80
N PRO A 63 15.15 -17.17 15.56
CA PRO A 63 15.94 -17.61 16.70
C PRO A 63 17.37 -17.86 16.19
N PRO A 64 18.42 -17.57 17.00
CA PRO A 64 19.74 -18.09 16.68
C PRO A 64 19.56 -19.57 16.42
N LEU A 65 20.04 -20.07 15.28
CA LEU A 65 20.08 -21.51 15.01
C LEU A 65 20.60 -22.14 16.29
N SER A 66 19.72 -22.91 16.94
CA SER A 66 20.04 -23.56 18.18
C SER A 66 21.32 -24.32 17.93
N ARG A 67 22.30 -24.01 18.78
CA ARG A 67 23.44 -24.82 19.12
C ARG A 67 22.98 -26.29 19.15
N SER A 68 23.23 -27.01 18.07
CA SER A 68 23.01 -28.43 17.88
C SER A 68 24.15 -28.86 16.97
N ALA A 69 25.14 -29.62 17.39
CA ALA A 69 25.52 -30.21 18.66
C ALA A 69 27.06 -30.26 18.67
#